data_AF-A0A430B932-F1
#
_entry.id   AF-A0A430B932-F1
#
_cell.length_a   1.000
_cell.length_b   1.000
_cell.length_c   1.000
_cell.angle_alpha   90.00
_cell.angle_beta   90.00
_cell.angle_gamma   90.00
#
_symmetry.space_group_name_H-M   'P 1'
#
loop_
_entity.id
_entity.type
_entity.pdbx_description
1 polymer ?
#
loop_
_entity_poly.entity_id
_entity_poly.type
_entity_poly.pdbx_seq_one_letter_code
_entity_poly.pdbx_strand_id
1 'polypeptide(L)'
;MKEGLIASFLIIVVATAGYYTYDNYHRTEEYYTKVVTEGEPITLKKEDGETFNRYRYQLESYKSPSVSKKVEIDSVENQPFKKDTYLKVKFSQEEGVTSLEEIKDVPSDIKNELDRL
;
A
#
# COMPACT_ATOMS: atom_id res chain seq x y z
N MET A 1 13.58 -8.73 -32.94
CA MET A 1 14.13 -8.30 -31.64
C MET A 1 12.96 -7.85 -30.80
N LYS A 2 12.55 -8.73 -29.89
CA LYS A 2 11.39 -8.65 -29.00
C LYS A 2 12.02 -8.97 -27.63
N GLU A 3 11.81 -8.37 -26.48
CA GLU A 3 10.85 -7.45 -25.84
C GLU A 3 11.64 -6.91 -24.61
N GLY A 4 11.29 -5.90 -23.85
CA GLY A 4 10.05 -5.15 -23.73
C GLY A 4 10.31 -3.93 -22.84
N LEU A 5 9.51 -2.90 -23.05
CA LEU A 5 9.46 -1.72 -22.19
C LEU A 5 8.96 -2.15 -20.81
N ILE A 6 9.80 -2.06 -19.79
CA ILE A 6 9.35 -2.13 -18.40
C ILE A 6 8.70 -0.78 -18.11
N ALA A 7 7.41 -0.67 -18.41
CA ALA A 7 6.59 0.42 -17.93
C ALA A 7 6.43 0.26 -16.41
N SER A 8 7.28 0.93 -15.64
CA SER A 8 7.09 1.09 -14.20
C SER A 8 5.90 2.03 -13.98
N PHE A 9 4.72 1.46 -13.76
CA PHE A 9 3.55 2.22 -13.32
C PHE A 9 3.74 2.55 -11.83
N LEU A 10 4.33 3.70 -11.55
CA LEU A 10 4.41 4.23 -10.18
C LEU A 10 3.03 4.79 -9.81
N ILE A 11 2.17 3.97 -9.22
CA ILE A 11 0.90 4.44 -8.66
C ILE A 11 1.19 4.97 -7.26
N ILE A 12 1.39 6.28 -7.11
CA ILE A 12 1.49 6.93 -5.79
C ILE A 12 0.07 7.06 -5.23
N VAL A 13 -0.34 6.13 -4.37
CA VAL A 13 -1.60 6.25 -3.62
C VAL A 13 -1.34 7.09 -2.37
N VAL A 14 -1.91 8.29 -2.33
CA VAL A 14 -1.93 9.14 -1.13
C VAL A 14 -3.16 8.75 -0.33
N ALA A 15 -2.98 7.99 0.75
CA ALA A 15 -4.00 7.87 1.78
C ALA A 15 -4.20 9.26 2.42
N THR A 16 -5.45 9.62 2.65
CA THR A 16 -5.96 11.00 2.73
C THR A 16 -5.28 11.94 3.75
N ALA A 17 -4.95 13.15 3.27
CA ALA A 17 -4.77 14.44 3.97
C ALA A 17 -3.80 14.53 5.17
N GLY A 18 -2.56 14.07 4.99
CA GLY A 18 -1.42 14.44 5.85
C GLY A 18 -0.60 15.57 5.22
N TYR A 19 -0.38 16.67 5.96
CA TYR A 19 0.44 17.80 5.52
C TYR A 19 1.92 17.39 5.61
N TYR A 20 2.48 16.88 4.52
CA TYR A 20 3.88 16.41 4.48
C TYR A 20 4.87 17.54 4.76
N THR A 21 5.52 17.51 5.92
CA THR A 21 6.72 18.34 6.20
C THR A 21 7.99 17.54 5.93
N TYR A 22 9.07 18.22 5.55
CA TYR A 22 10.36 17.59 5.21
C TYR A 22 10.96 16.75 6.38
N ASP A 23 10.58 17.07 7.62
CA ASP A 23 11.02 16.34 8.83
C ASP A 23 10.44 14.91 8.90
N ASN A 24 9.20 14.72 8.43
CA ASN A 24 8.52 13.41 8.46
C ASN A 24 9.15 12.36 7.56
N TYR A 25 9.90 12.75 6.52
CA TYR A 25 10.58 11.79 5.65
C TYR A 25 11.57 10.92 6.42
N HIS A 26 12.24 11.46 7.44
CA HIS A 26 13.20 10.72 8.26
C HIS A 26 12.54 9.75 9.26
N ARG A 27 11.21 9.82 9.44
CA ARG A 27 10.44 8.99 10.39
C ARG A 27 9.55 7.95 9.71
N THR A 28 9.56 7.89 8.39
CA THR A 28 8.80 6.89 7.65
C THR A 28 9.58 5.59 7.55
N GLU A 29 8.91 4.49 7.88
CA GLU A 29 9.43 3.13 7.76
C GLU A 29 8.82 2.45 6.53
N GLU A 30 9.58 1.58 5.89
CA GLU A 30 9.11 0.78 4.76
C GLU A 30 8.70 -0.61 5.25
N TYR A 31 7.49 -1.00 4.87
CA TYR A 31 6.95 -2.34 5.05
C TYR A 31 6.53 -2.89 3.69
N TYR A 32 6.39 -4.21 3.61
CA TYR A 32 6.00 -4.92 2.40
C TYR A 32 4.86 -5.85 2.73
N THR A 33 3.88 -5.98 1.83
CA THR A 33 2.73 -6.87 2.03
C THR A 33 2.32 -7.52 0.72
N LYS A 34 1.47 -8.54 0.83
CA LYS A 34 0.83 -9.22 -0.30
C LYS A 34 -0.68 -9.09 -0.15
N VAL A 35 -1.36 -8.70 -1.23
CA VAL A 35 -2.82 -8.60 -1.24
C VAL A 35 -3.40 -10.01 -1.30
N VAL A 36 -3.99 -10.46 -0.20
CA VAL A 36 -4.56 -11.84 -0.08
C VAL A 36 -6.08 -11.85 0.07
N THR A 37 -6.70 -10.67 0.17
CA THR A 37 -8.17 -10.48 0.28
C THR A 37 -8.69 -9.61 -0.86
N GLU A 38 -10.00 -9.65 -1.10
CA GLU A 38 -10.68 -8.81 -2.11
C GLU A 38 -10.93 -7.37 -1.64
N GLY A 39 -10.63 -7.07 -0.36
CA GLY A 39 -10.95 -5.80 0.29
C GLY A 39 -12.44 -5.65 0.62
N GLU A 40 -12.73 -4.79 1.60
CA GLU A 40 -14.08 -4.41 1.98
C GLU A 40 -14.49 -3.15 1.19
N PRO A 41 -15.58 -3.17 0.39
CA PRO A 41 -16.04 -1.98 -0.31
C PRO A 41 -16.55 -0.94 0.69
N ILE A 42 -16.04 0.28 0.57
CA ILE A 42 -16.43 1.44 1.38
C ILE A 42 -16.87 2.59 0.47
N THR A 43 -17.88 3.33 0.90
CA THR A 43 -18.33 4.57 0.25
C THR A 43 -17.91 5.75 1.10
N LEU A 44 -17.17 6.67 0.50
CA LEU A 44 -16.68 7.90 1.14
C LEU A 44 -17.40 9.10 0.53
N LYS A 45 -17.61 10.14 1.34
CA LYS A 45 -18.29 11.37 0.94
C LYS A 45 -17.29 12.53 0.97
N LYS A 46 -17.18 13.27 -0.13
CA LYS A 46 -16.41 14.52 -0.25
C LYS A 46 -17.17 15.66 0.43
N GLU A 47 -16.48 16.77 0.69
CA GLU A 47 -17.07 17.97 1.32
C GLU A 47 -18.20 18.59 0.49
N ASP A 48 -18.13 18.47 -0.85
CA ASP A 48 -19.16 18.94 -1.80
C ASP A 48 -20.40 18.03 -1.87
N GLY A 49 -20.36 16.88 -1.18
CA GLY A 49 -21.44 15.91 -1.15
C GLY A 49 -21.33 14.78 -2.16
N GLU A 50 -20.36 14.80 -3.08
CA GLU A 50 -20.08 13.70 -4.00
C GLU A 50 -19.60 12.46 -3.23
N THR A 51 -20.09 11.29 -3.62
CA THR A 51 -19.65 10.02 -3.05
C THR A 51 -18.75 9.26 -4.02
N PHE A 52 -17.71 8.62 -3.49
CA PHE A 52 -16.83 7.74 -4.25
C PHE A 52 -16.60 6.42 -3.49
N ASN A 53 -16.36 5.33 -4.21
CA ASN A 53 -16.11 4.04 -3.58
C ASN A 53 -14.62 3.71 -3.58
N ARG A 54 -14.16 3.08 -2.50
CA ARG A 54 -12.84 2.48 -2.37
C ARG A 54 -12.98 1.09 -1.79
N TYR A 55 -11.87 0.37 -1.73
CA TYR A 55 -11.77 -0.93 -1.07
C TYR A 55 -10.77 -0.81 0.06
N ARG A 56 -11.18 -1.21 1.27
CA ARG A 56 -10.35 -1.20 2.47
C ARG A 56 -9.76 -2.56 2.73
N TYR A 57 -8.48 -2.60 3.09
CA TYR A 57 -7.77 -3.83 3.39
C TYR A 57 -7.07 -3.69 4.73
N GLN A 58 -7.09 -4.76 5.52
CA GLN A 58 -6.22 -4.93 6.68
C GLN A 58 -5.21 -6.03 6.32
N LEU A 59 -3.98 -5.63 6.03
CA LEU A 59 -2.95 -6.53 5.53
C LEU A 59 -1.80 -6.66 6.52
N GLU A 60 -1.35 -7.90 6.76
CA GLU A 60 -0.10 -8.13 7.49
C GLU A 60 1.08 -7.68 6.62
N SER A 61 1.94 -6.85 7.17
CA SER A 61 3.07 -6.24 6.47
C SER A 61 4.37 -6.46 7.23
N TYR A 62 5.46 -6.67 6.51
CA TYR A 62 6.76 -7.02 7.07
C TYR A 62 7.79 -5.98 6.68
N LYS A 63 8.59 -5.55 7.66
CA LYS A 63 9.82 -4.79 7.44
C LYS A 63 11.04 -5.71 7.44
N SER A 64 10.98 -6.76 8.27
CA SER A 64 11.96 -7.84 8.36
C SER A 64 11.25 -9.11 8.89
N PRO A 65 11.91 -10.28 8.91
CA PRO A 65 11.27 -11.54 9.36
C PRO A 65 10.72 -11.51 10.79
N SER A 66 11.27 -10.65 11.65
CA SER A 66 10.87 -10.49 13.04
C SER A 66 10.06 -9.22 13.32
N VAL A 67 9.90 -8.34 12.32
CA VAL A 67 9.22 -7.06 12.47
C VAL A 67 8.07 -7.00 11.47
N SER A 68 6.86 -7.30 11.97
CA SER A 68 5.61 -7.22 11.22
C SER A 68 4.58 -6.34 11.92
N LYS A 69 3.59 -5.88 11.17
CA LYS A 69 2.38 -5.23 11.69
C LYS A 69 1.24 -5.35 10.70
N LYS A 70 0.01 -5.22 11.20
CA LYS A 70 -1.15 -4.96 10.35
C LYS A 70 -1.20 -3.49 9.95
N VAL A 71 -1.42 -3.24 8.67
CA VAL A 71 -1.67 -1.90 8.12
C VAL A 71 -3.06 -1.87 7.51
N GLU A 72 -3.76 -0.74 7.72
CA GLU A 72 -4.99 -0.45 7.00
C GLU A 72 -4.66 0.37 5.76
N ILE A 73 -5.13 -0.07 4.61
CA ILE A 73 -4.95 0.61 3.33
C ILE A 73 -6.27 0.73 2.60
N ASP A 74 -6.47 1.86 1.94
CA ASP A 74 -7.59 2.08 1.03
C ASP A 74 -7.08 2.10 -0.41
N SER A 75 -7.83 1.48 -1.31
CA SER A 75 -7.53 1.49 -2.74
C SER A 75 -7.70 2.88 -3.36
N VAL A 76 -7.24 3.02 -4.60
CA VAL A 76 -7.68 4.14 -5.44
C VAL A 76 -9.19 4.01 -5.70
N GLU A 77 -9.84 5.15 -5.96
CA GLU A 77 -11.27 5.21 -6.26
C GLU A 77 -11.68 4.20 -7.34
N ASN A 78 -12.66 3.36 -7.01
CA ASN A 78 -13.22 2.31 -7.88
C ASN A 78 -12.20 1.31 -8.46
N GLN A 79 -11.00 1.21 -7.89
CA GLN A 79 -9.94 0.34 -8.40
C GLN A 79 -9.36 -0.52 -7.26
N PRO A 80 -9.93 -1.71 -6.99
CA PRO A 80 -9.39 -2.63 -6.00
C PRO A 80 -7.99 -3.13 -6.42
N PHE A 81 -7.17 -3.49 -5.43
CA PHE A 81 -5.90 -4.15 -5.71
C PHE A 81 -6.15 -5.56 -6.22
N LYS A 82 -5.32 -6.02 -7.16
CA LYS A 82 -5.39 -7.41 -7.63
C LYS A 82 -4.84 -8.33 -6.55
N LYS A 83 -5.49 -9.48 -6.34
CA LYS A 83 -4.96 -10.55 -5.49
C LYS A 83 -3.56 -10.96 -5.94
N ASP A 84 -2.74 -11.37 -4.98
CA ASP A 84 -1.34 -11.77 -5.13
C ASP A 84 -0.37 -10.65 -5.57
N THR A 85 -0.81 -9.40 -5.53
CA THR A 85 0.04 -8.24 -5.77
C THR A 85 0.85 -7.91 -4.53
N TYR A 86 2.14 -7.61 -4.70
CA TYR A 86 2.97 -7.09 -3.62
C TYR A 86 2.89 -5.56 -3.57
N LEU A 87 2.79 -5.02 -2.36
CA LEU A 87 2.78 -3.58 -2.11
C LEU A 87 3.93 -3.22 -1.18
N LYS A 88 4.65 -2.15 -1.52
CA LYS A 88 5.54 -1.43 -0.61
C LYS A 88 4.74 -0.32 0.06
N VAL A 89 4.78 -0.31 1.38
CA VAL A 89 4.00 0.55 2.27
C VAL A 89 4.96 1.46 3.01
N LYS A 90 4.90 2.77 2.77
CA LYS A 90 5.55 3.74 3.65
C LYS A 90 4.62 4.07 4.80
N PHE A 91 5.11 3.88 6.02
CA PHE A 91 4.35 4.05 7.24
C PHE A 91 5.02 5.09 8.13
N SER A 92 4.28 6.11 8.55
CA SER A 92 4.65 7.06 9.59
C SER A 92 3.89 6.72 10.88
N GLN A 93 4.53 6.81 12.03
CA GLN A 93 3.81 6.64 13.31
C GLN A 93 2.75 7.72 13.55
N GLU A 94 2.96 8.93 13.02
CA GLU A 94 2.06 10.06 13.22
C GLU A 94 0.88 10.04 12.23
N GLU A 95 1.12 9.63 10.99
CA GLU A 95 0.15 9.74 9.88
C GLU A 95 -0.41 8.39 9.39
N GLY A 96 0.13 7.26 9.87
CA GLY A 96 -0.21 5.94 9.36
C GLY A 96 0.44 5.68 7.98
N VAL A 97 -0.31 5.08 7.05
CA VAL A 97 0.19 4.81 5.70
C VAL A 97 0.27 6.11 4.92
N THR A 98 1.47 6.48 4.48
CA THR A 98 1.72 7.73 3.74
C THR A 98 1.91 7.49 2.24
N SER A 99 2.34 6.29 1.85
CA SER A 99 2.50 5.94 0.45
C SER A 99 2.35 4.44 0.24
N LEU A 100 1.72 4.08 -0.87
CA LEU A 100 1.66 2.72 -1.38
C LEU A 100 2.21 2.69 -2.79
N GLU A 101 2.98 1.64 -3.09
CA GLU A 101 3.52 1.38 -4.41
C GLU A 101 3.38 -0.10 -4.72
N GLU A 102 2.74 -0.43 -5.85
CA GLU A 102 2.73 -1.78 -6.40
C GLU A 102 4.13 -2.13 -6.91
N ILE A 103 4.67 -3.24 -6.44
CA ILE A 103 6.02 -3.69 -6.77
C ILE A 103 6.02 -5.15 -7.23
N LYS A 104 7.00 -5.50 -8.04
CA LYS A 104 7.20 -6.88 -8.53
C LYS A 104 8.19 -7.66 -7.69
N ASP A 105 9.15 -6.95 -7.09
CA ASP A 105 10.25 -7.53 -6.34
C ASP A 105 10.17 -7.06 -4.89
N VAL A 106 10.25 -8.01 -3.97
CA VAL A 106 10.29 -7.80 -2.51
C VAL A 106 11.67 -8.17 -1.98
N PRO A 107 12.09 -7.64 -0.82
CA PRO A 107 13.33 -8.07 -0.19
C PRO A 107 13.36 -9.59 0.05
N SER A 108 14.47 -10.22 -0.34
CA SER A 108 14.59 -11.69 -0.34
C SER A 108 14.46 -12.32 1.05
N ASP A 109 14.82 -11.58 2.09
CA ASP A 109 14.76 -12.00 3.48
C ASP A 109 13.33 -12.11 4.02
N ILE A 110 12.39 -11.31 3.49
CA ILE A 110 10.96 -11.35 3.89
C ILE A 110 10.04 -12.05 2.87
N LYS A 111 10.59 -12.50 1.74
CA LYS A 111 9.79 -13.09 0.66
C LYS A 111 9.01 -14.32 1.13
N ASN A 112 9.62 -15.16 1.96
CA ASN A 112 8.97 -16.37 2.46
C ASN A 112 7.81 -16.06 3.40
N GLU A 113 7.89 -14.97 4.16
CA GLU A 113 6.88 -14.47 5.06
C GLU A 113 5.68 -13.98 4.25
N LEU A 114 5.92 -13.24 3.17
CA LEU A 114 4.89 -12.75 2.26
C LEU A 114 4.21 -13.86 1.46
N ASP A 115 4.95 -14.90 1.08
CA ASP A 115 4.41 -16.06 0.35
C ASP A 115 3.55 -16.99 1.23
N ARG A 116 3.59 -16.80 2.56
CA ARG A 116 2.79 -17.55 3.54
C ARG A 116 1.48 -16.86 3.94
N LEU A 117 1.30 -15.60 3.54
CA LEU A 117 0.04 -14.87 3.71
C LEU A 117 -1.06 -15.47 2.82
#